data_AF-W6TKW0-F1
#
_entry.id   AF-W6TKW0-F1
#
_cell.length_a   1.000
_cell.length_b   1.000
_cell.length_c   1.000
_cell.angle_alpha   90.00
_cell.angle_beta   90.00
_cell.angle_gamma   90.00
#
_symmetry.space_group_name_H-M   'P 1'
#
loop_
_entity.id
_entity.type
_entity.pdbx_description
1 polymer ?
#
loop_
_entity_poly.entity_id
_entity_poly.type
_entity_poly.pdbx_seq_one_letter_code
_entity_poly.pdbx_strand_id
1 'polypeptide(L)'
;MDLREQNFDELKEILIGFREELENERYAFISKQSQLDINFKGVLDDIIYYQSDRDKIYTMLGYDVEIIGRLGLIFSKLNFKHVYDRDTRLVMNLLNGLMRVAHSIQTLFKDIFNQTKLDLLQLRDNEDIKKIVIYLEQFIEIIKDLMLQVKAIIVSVASKINEDSILKELSRVVAKLDSKFNKGVRNIHYLLFDIIELVDFL
;
A
#
# COMPACT_ATOMS: atom_id res chain seq x y z
N MET A 1 22.59 29.26 2.34
CA MET A 1 21.31 28.59 2.05
C MET A 1 20.46 28.74 3.30
N ASP A 2 19.24 29.23 3.15
CA ASP A 2 18.30 29.41 4.27
C ASP A 2 17.90 28.02 4.81
N LEU A 3 17.70 27.89 6.13
CA LEU A 3 17.31 26.62 6.75
C LEU A 3 15.94 26.15 6.23
N ARG A 4 15.06 27.09 5.89
CA ARG A 4 13.77 26.79 5.23
C ARG A 4 13.97 26.17 3.85
N GLU A 5 14.85 26.74 3.04
CA GLU A 5 15.17 26.21 1.70
C GLU A 5 15.73 24.79 1.82
N GLN A 6 16.64 24.55 2.78
CA GLN A 6 17.18 23.22 3.05
C GLN A 6 16.10 22.19 3.37
N ASN A 7 15.21 22.49 4.31
CA ASN A 7 14.14 21.55 4.71
C ASN A 7 13.12 21.33 3.58
N PHE A 8 12.88 22.35 2.75
CA PHE A 8 11.97 22.21 1.61
C PHE A 8 12.59 21.38 0.47
N ASP A 9 13.89 21.54 0.22
CA ASP A 9 14.63 20.70 -0.73
C ASP A 9 14.67 19.25 -0.25
N GLU A 10 14.90 19.01 1.05
CA GLU A 10 14.82 17.68 1.66
C GLU A 10 13.42 17.04 1.48
N LEU A 11 12.34 17.80 1.73
CA LEU A 11 10.97 17.33 1.48
C LEU A 11 10.80 16.86 0.01
N LYS A 12 11.30 17.65 -0.95
CA LYS A 12 11.22 17.30 -2.37
C LYS A 12 12.05 16.06 -2.69
N GLU A 13 13.25 15.95 -2.17
CA GLU A 13 14.13 14.79 -2.38
C GLU A 13 13.47 13.51 -1.87
N ILE A 14 12.87 13.53 -0.67
CA ILE A 14 12.15 12.38 -0.11
C ILE A 14 10.96 11.99 -0.99
N LEU A 15 10.15 12.96 -1.42
CA LEU A 15 8.99 12.71 -2.28
C LEU A 15 9.37 12.14 -3.64
N ILE A 16 10.40 12.71 -4.28
CA ILE A 16 10.92 12.26 -5.57
C ILE A 16 11.48 10.86 -5.43
N GLY A 17 12.36 10.63 -4.45
CA GLY A 17 12.99 9.32 -4.23
C GLY A 17 11.96 8.22 -3.99
N PHE A 18 10.94 8.47 -3.15
CA PHE A 18 9.89 7.49 -2.91
C PHE A 18 8.99 7.24 -4.13
N ARG A 19 8.66 8.28 -4.90
CA ARG A 19 7.89 8.13 -6.14
C ARG A 19 8.66 7.35 -7.19
N GLU A 20 9.94 7.67 -7.40
CA GLU A 20 10.79 7.02 -8.39
C GLU A 20 11.01 5.55 -8.05
N GLU A 21 11.21 5.20 -6.77
CA GLU A 21 11.29 3.81 -6.32
C GLU A 21 10.05 3.00 -6.76
N LEU A 22 8.85 3.54 -6.52
CA LEU A 22 7.60 2.87 -6.90
C LEU A 22 7.38 2.80 -8.42
N GLU A 23 7.67 3.88 -9.15
CA GLU A 23 7.49 3.93 -10.60
C GLU A 23 8.48 3.03 -11.34
N ASN A 24 9.75 2.95 -10.89
CA ASN A 24 10.76 2.06 -11.47
C ASN A 24 10.32 0.60 -11.39
N GLU A 25 9.81 0.16 -10.22
CA GLU A 25 9.27 -1.19 -10.05
C GLU A 25 8.00 -1.40 -10.89
N ARG A 26 7.13 -0.39 -10.99
CA ARG A 26 5.94 -0.44 -11.85
C ARG A 26 6.30 -0.64 -13.32
N TYR A 27 7.25 0.13 -13.85
CA TYR A 27 7.70 -0.01 -15.24
C TYR A 27 8.29 -1.40 -15.52
N ALA A 28 9.07 -1.93 -14.59
CA ALA A 28 9.59 -3.29 -14.69
C ALA A 28 8.47 -4.33 -14.72
N PHE A 29 7.44 -4.16 -13.89
CA PHE A 29 6.28 -5.06 -13.80
C PHE A 29 5.38 -5.03 -15.04
N ILE A 30 5.10 -3.85 -15.63
CA ILE A 30 4.21 -3.71 -16.80
C ILE A 30 4.62 -4.67 -17.94
N SER A 31 5.93 -4.85 -18.15
CA SER A 31 6.46 -5.76 -19.17
C SER A 31 6.10 -7.24 -18.97
N LYS A 32 5.75 -7.63 -17.73
CA LYS A 32 5.43 -9.01 -17.31
C LYS A 32 3.97 -9.17 -16.87
N GLN A 33 3.22 -8.08 -16.78
CA GLN A 33 1.88 -8.04 -16.18
C GLN A 33 0.92 -9.05 -16.78
N SER A 34 0.91 -9.21 -18.12
CA SER A 34 0.01 -10.14 -18.80
C SER A 34 0.20 -11.62 -18.40
N GLN A 35 1.35 -11.97 -17.82
CA GLN A 35 1.68 -13.33 -17.37
C GLN A 35 1.46 -13.52 -15.85
N LEU A 36 1.33 -12.43 -15.11
CA LEU A 36 1.33 -12.42 -13.64
C LEU A 36 0.01 -11.92 -13.05
N ASP A 37 -0.93 -11.49 -13.89
CA ASP A 37 -2.20 -10.94 -13.43
C ASP A 37 -2.97 -11.97 -12.60
N ILE A 38 -3.44 -11.54 -11.43
CA ILE A 38 -4.08 -12.44 -10.48
C ILE A 38 -5.48 -12.77 -10.99
N ASN A 39 -5.73 -14.06 -11.24
CA ASN A 39 -7.04 -14.55 -11.62
C ASN A 39 -7.88 -14.86 -10.36
N PHE A 40 -8.69 -13.88 -9.95
CA PHE A 40 -9.66 -14.06 -8.87
C PHE A 40 -10.80 -14.96 -9.33
N LYS A 41 -11.39 -15.74 -8.40
CA LYS A 41 -12.46 -16.70 -8.70
C LYS A 41 -13.68 -16.44 -7.84
N GLY A 42 -14.85 -16.79 -8.39
CA GLY A 42 -16.13 -16.64 -7.72
C GLY A 42 -16.38 -15.18 -7.36
N VAL A 43 -16.87 -14.94 -6.16
CA VAL A 43 -17.31 -13.60 -5.76
C VAL A 43 -16.19 -12.57 -5.66
N LEU A 44 -14.92 -13.01 -5.59
CA LEU A 44 -13.79 -12.09 -5.61
C LEU A 44 -13.55 -11.47 -6.99
N ASP A 45 -13.93 -12.14 -8.08
CA ASP A 45 -13.80 -11.58 -9.43
C ASP A 45 -14.78 -10.41 -9.63
N ASP A 46 -15.99 -10.53 -9.06
CA ASP A 46 -16.98 -9.44 -9.05
C ASP A 46 -16.53 -8.24 -8.20
N ILE A 47 -15.80 -8.50 -7.12
CA ILE A 47 -15.34 -7.45 -6.18
C ILE A 47 -14.07 -6.76 -6.69
N ILE A 48 -13.13 -7.51 -7.24
CA ILE A 48 -11.86 -7.00 -7.79
C ILE A 48 -11.91 -7.07 -9.32
N TYR A 49 -13.00 -6.51 -9.83
CA TYR A 49 -13.33 -6.53 -11.24
C TYR A 49 -12.44 -5.59 -12.04
N TYR A 50 -12.17 -4.38 -11.50
CA TYR A 50 -11.44 -3.35 -12.24
C TYR A 50 -9.93 -3.54 -12.13
N GLN A 51 -9.22 -3.32 -13.25
CA GLN A 51 -7.76 -3.34 -13.27
C GLN A 51 -7.15 -2.33 -12.31
N SER A 52 -7.84 -1.22 -12.04
CA SER A 52 -7.41 -0.22 -11.06
C SER A 52 -7.37 -0.76 -9.62
N ASP A 53 -8.20 -1.75 -9.28
CA ASP A 53 -8.18 -2.36 -7.96
C ASP A 53 -7.06 -3.41 -7.85
N ARG A 54 -6.79 -4.12 -8.95
CA ARG A 54 -5.61 -4.99 -9.07
C ARG A 54 -4.32 -4.19 -8.98
N ASP A 55 -4.24 -3.05 -9.67
CA ASP A 55 -3.08 -2.16 -9.63
C ASP A 55 -2.78 -1.66 -8.21
N LYS A 56 -3.80 -1.30 -7.42
CA LYS A 56 -3.63 -0.96 -6.00
C LYS A 56 -3.00 -2.10 -5.19
N ILE A 57 -3.41 -3.34 -5.45
CA ILE A 57 -2.79 -4.51 -4.80
C ILE A 57 -1.32 -4.60 -5.22
N TYR A 58 -1.02 -4.44 -6.51
CA TYR A 58 0.35 -4.49 -7.02
C TYR A 58 1.22 -3.37 -6.45
N THR A 59 0.72 -2.14 -6.35
CA THR A 59 1.40 -1.02 -5.69
C THR A 59 1.78 -1.38 -4.25
N MET A 60 0.86 -1.95 -3.47
CA MET A 60 1.14 -2.31 -2.07
C MET A 60 2.16 -3.45 -1.95
N LEU A 61 2.33 -4.26 -3.00
CA LEU A 61 3.36 -5.29 -3.07
C LEU A 61 4.67 -4.75 -3.67
N GLY A 62 4.75 -3.45 -3.96
CA GLY A 62 5.89 -2.80 -4.60
C GLY A 62 6.15 -3.34 -6.00
N TYR A 63 5.10 -3.75 -6.71
CA TYR A 63 5.18 -4.35 -8.05
C TYR A 63 6.11 -5.57 -8.17
N ASP A 64 6.39 -6.22 -7.04
CA ASP A 64 7.30 -7.36 -6.95
C ASP A 64 6.72 -8.57 -7.68
N VAL A 65 7.31 -8.85 -8.84
CA VAL A 65 6.90 -9.90 -9.78
C VAL A 65 6.79 -11.27 -9.11
N GLU A 66 7.76 -11.63 -8.26
CA GLU A 66 7.77 -12.93 -7.61
C GLU A 66 6.65 -13.03 -6.58
N ILE A 67 6.46 -11.98 -5.79
CA ILE A 67 5.41 -11.94 -4.78
C ILE A 67 4.03 -11.91 -5.41
N ILE A 68 3.82 -11.13 -6.46
CA ILE A 68 2.55 -11.06 -7.20
C ILE A 68 2.24 -12.43 -7.82
N GLY A 69 3.22 -13.10 -8.43
CA GLY A 69 3.05 -14.46 -8.95
C GLY A 69 2.66 -15.46 -7.85
N ARG A 70 3.33 -15.41 -6.69
CA ARG A 70 2.97 -16.24 -5.52
C ARG A 70 1.54 -15.94 -5.02
N LEU A 71 1.13 -14.67 -5.02
CA LEU A 71 -0.23 -14.29 -4.66
C LEU A 71 -1.25 -14.84 -5.66
N GLY A 72 -0.96 -14.77 -6.96
CA GLY A 72 -1.75 -15.42 -8.01
C GLY A 72 -1.92 -16.92 -7.79
N LEU A 73 -0.86 -17.63 -7.39
CA LEU A 73 -0.92 -19.05 -7.06
C LEU A 73 -1.79 -19.32 -5.83
N ILE A 74 -1.75 -18.47 -4.79
CA ILE A 74 -2.64 -18.57 -3.63
C ILE A 74 -4.10 -18.47 -4.08
N PHE A 75 -4.44 -17.42 -4.84
CA PHE A 75 -5.82 -17.20 -5.31
C PHE A 75 -6.30 -18.27 -6.29
N SER A 76 -5.40 -18.90 -7.06
CA SER A 76 -5.77 -20.02 -7.94
C SER A 76 -6.35 -21.23 -7.18
N LYS A 77 -5.97 -21.38 -5.90
CA LYS A 77 -6.39 -22.46 -4.99
C LYS A 77 -7.60 -22.11 -4.12
N LEU A 78 -8.06 -20.86 -4.14
CA LEU A 78 -9.20 -20.39 -3.36
C LEU A 78 -10.43 -20.27 -4.24
N ASN A 79 -11.60 -20.64 -3.72
CA ASN A 79 -12.85 -20.52 -4.46
C ASN A 79 -14.01 -20.08 -3.56
N PHE A 80 -14.31 -18.78 -3.58
CA PHE A 80 -15.31 -18.18 -2.71
C PHE A 80 -16.67 -18.05 -3.39
N LYS A 81 -17.70 -18.62 -2.75
CA LYS A 81 -19.07 -18.63 -3.29
C LYS A 81 -19.92 -17.45 -2.80
N HIS A 82 -19.76 -17.04 -1.55
CA HIS A 82 -20.59 -15.98 -0.97
C HIS A 82 -19.76 -14.91 -0.26
N VAL A 83 -20.15 -13.64 -0.43
CA VAL A 83 -19.51 -12.47 0.23
C VAL A 83 -19.56 -12.60 1.76
N TYR A 84 -20.64 -13.19 2.27
CA TYR A 84 -20.88 -13.25 3.70
C TYR A 84 -20.14 -14.39 4.40
N ASP A 85 -19.50 -15.29 3.67
CA ASP A 85 -18.72 -16.39 4.26
C ASP A 85 -17.53 -15.83 5.04
N ARG A 86 -17.23 -16.46 6.18
CA ARG A 86 -16.15 -16.04 7.07
C ARG A 86 -14.81 -15.94 6.32
N ASP A 87 -14.53 -16.93 5.49
CA ASP A 87 -13.26 -17.06 4.77
C ASP A 87 -13.15 -16.04 3.63
N THR A 88 -14.26 -15.77 2.93
CA THR A 88 -14.35 -14.67 1.98
C THR A 88 -14.06 -13.33 2.65
N ARG A 89 -14.70 -13.04 3.80
CA ARG A 89 -14.46 -11.80 4.54
C ARG A 89 -13.01 -11.66 5.01
N LEU A 90 -12.40 -12.76 5.43
CA LEU A 90 -11.00 -12.77 5.85
C LEU A 90 -10.08 -12.30 4.72
N VAL A 91 -10.28 -12.86 3.53
CA VAL A 91 -9.50 -12.53 2.34
C VAL A 91 -9.82 -11.13 1.82
N MET A 92 -11.09 -10.72 1.84
CA MET A 92 -11.50 -9.36 1.52
C MET A 92 -10.86 -8.33 2.46
N ASN A 93 -10.75 -8.61 3.76
CA ASN A 93 -10.11 -7.71 4.70
C ASN A 93 -8.62 -7.49 4.38
N LEU A 94 -7.91 -8.56 3.98
CA LEU A 94 -6.55 -8.44 3.48
C LEU A 94 -6.51 -7.53 2.25
N LEU A 95 -7.27 -7.87 1.20
CA LEU A 95 -7.26 -7.15 -0.08
C LEU A 95 -7.65 -5.68 0.09
N ASN A 96 -8.69 -5.40 0.87
CA ASN A 96 -9.10 -4.04 1.21
C ASN A 96 -8.01 -3.29 1.99
N GLY A 97 -7.32 -3.95 2.91
CA GLY A 97 -6.19 -3.35 3.62
C GLY A 97 -5.06 -2.95 2.67
N LEU A 98 -4.71 -3.83 1.72
CA LEU A 98 -3.71 -3.53 0.70
C LEU A 98 -4.13 -2.34 -0.18
N MET A 99 -5.37 -2.38 -0.67
CA MET A 99 -5.90 -1.31 -1.51
C MET A 99 -5.98 0.03 -0.78
N ARG A 100 -6.29 0.03 0.52
CA ARG A 100 -6.30 1.25 1.34
C ARG A 100 -4.93 1.89 1.45
N VAL A 101 -3.88 1.10 1.66
CA VAL A 101 -2.52 1.65 1.75
C VAL A 101 -2.07 2.20 0.39
N ALA A 102 -2.33 1.47 -0.69
CA ALA A 102 -2.04 1.98 -2.04
C ALA A 102 -2.81 3.27 -2.35
N HIS A 103 -4.07 3.35 -1.92
CA HIS A 103 -4.85 4.58 -2.03
C HIS A 103 -4.22 5.72 -1.23
N SER A 104 -3.76 5.49 0.01
CA SER A 104 -3.05 6.50 0.80
C SER A 104 -1.79 7.02 0.09
N ILE A 105 -1.00 6.13 -0.53
CA ILE A 105 0.17 6.52 -1.33
C ILE A 105 -0.25 7.38 -2.53
N GLN A 106 -1.32 6.99 -3.22
CA GLN A 106 -1.82 7.74 -4.36
C GLN A 106 -2.32 9.14 -3.95
N THR A 107 -3.07 9.25 -2.84
CA THR A 107 -3.55 10.52 -2.29
C THR A 107 -2.38 11.42 -1.88
N LEU A 108 -1.37 10.87 -1.20
CA LEU A 108 -0.15 11.61 -0.84
C LEU A 108 0.43 12.37 -2.05
N PHE A 109 0.55 11.69 -3.19
CA PHE A 109 1.20 12.26 -4.37
C PHE A 109 0.27 13.07 -5.28
N LYS A 110 -0.98 12.65 -5.45
CA LYS A 110 -1.92 13.29 -6.38
C LYS A 110 -2.62 14.48 -5.75
N ASP A 111 -2.96 14.36 -4.47
CA ASP A 111 -3.85 15.32 -3.83
C ASP A 111 -3.09 16.22 -2.86
N ILE A 112 -2.05 15.72 -2.19
CA ILE A 112 -1.39 16.44 -1.08
C ILE A 112 -0.10 17.12 -1.51
N PHE A 113 0.81 16.40 -2.16
CA PHE A 113 2.05 16.97 -2.71
C PHE A 113 1.96 17.15 -4.22
N ASN A 114 0.86 17.71 -4.69
CA ASN A 114 0.76 18.19 -6.07
C ASN A 114 1.54 19.51 -6.23
N GLN A 115 1.78 19.90 -7.48
CA GLN A 115 2.58 21.09 -7.79
C GLN A 115 2.08 22.35 -7.10
N THR A 116 0.76 22.59 -7.13
CA THR A 116 0.15 23.78 -6.52
C THR A 116 0.40 23.82 -5.01
N LYS A 117 0.21 22.72 -4.30
CA LYS A 117 0.44 22.66 -2.85
C LYS A 117 1.92 22.77 -2.50
N LEU A 118 2.81 22.15 -3.29
CA LEU A 118 4.26 22.31 -3.11
C LEU A 118 4.69 23.77 -3.29
N ASP A 119 4.13 24.49 -4.25
CA ASP A 119 4.43 25.92 -4.44
C ASP A 119 3.95 26.77 -3.27
N LEU A 120 2.81 26.42 -2.65
CA LEU A 120 2.34 27.08 -1.42
C LEU A 120 3.21 26.76 -0.21
N LEU A 121 3.70 25.53 -0.09
CA LEU A 121 4.60 25.13 1.00
C LEU A 121 5.93 25.89 1.00
N GLN A 122 6.38 26.43 -0.14
CA GLN A 122 7.58 27.29 -0.19
C GLN A 122 7.45 28.56 0.66
N LEU A 123 6.21 29.00 0.91
CA LEU A 123 5.90 30.20 1.66
C LEU A 123 5.66 29.90 3.16
N ARG A 124 5.70 28.64 3.57
CA ARG A 124 5.44 28.21 4.95
C ARG A 124 6.65 28.40 5.86
N ASP A 125 6.35 28.41 7.15
CA ASP A 125 7.37 28.50 8.19
C ASP A 125 8.23 27.23 8.24
N ASN A 126 9.50 27.43 8.56
CA ASN A 126 10.49 26.38 8.61
C ASN A 126 10.12 25.22 9.55
N GLU A 127 9.47 25.53 10.68
CA GLU A 127 9.04 24.52 11.65
C GLU A 127 7.95 23.61 11.09
N ASP A 128 7.05 24.14 10.27
CA ASP A 128 5.97 23.36 9.66
C ASP A 128 6.51 22.44 8.56
N ILE A 129 7.41 22.95 7.72
CA ILE A 129 8.09 22.13 6.71
C ILE A 129 8.85 20.98 7.38
N LYS A 130 9.56 21.25 8.48
CA LYS A 130 10.27 20.22 9.23
C LYS A 130 9.34 19.15 9.82
N LYS A 131 8.18 19.53 10.35
CA LYS A 131 7.18 18.57 10.84
C LYS A 131 6.62 17.71 9.71
N ILE A 132 6.34 18.32 8.54
CA ILE A 132 5.89 17.61 7.36
C ILE A 132 6.93 16.57 6.92
N VAL A 133 8.22 16.93 6.88
CA VAL A 133 9.32 16.01 6.58
C VAL A 133 9.29 14.81 7.53
N ILE A 134 9.26 15.05 8.84
CA ILE A 134 9.24 13.97 9.85
C ILE A 134 8.05 13.02 9.66
N TYR A 135 6.85 13.55 9.43
CA TYR A 135 5.66 12.70 9.21
C TYR A 135 5.71 11.96 7.89
N LEU A 136 6.27 12.57 6.84
CA LEU A 136 6.47 11.91 5.56
C LEU A 136 7.45 10.75 5.67
N GLU A 137 8.59 10.93 6.35
CA GLU A 137 9.56 9.87 6.59
C GLU A 137 8.92 8.70 7.36
N GLN A 138 8.19 8.99 8.44
CA GLN A 138 7.47 7.98 9.21
C GLN A 138 6.41 7.26 8.36
N PHE A 139 5.68 8.00 7.52
CA PHE A 139 4.68 7.44 6.62
C PHE A 139 5.32 6.43 5.66
N ILE A 140 6.44 6.80 5.04
CA ILE A 140 7.20 5.95 4.11
C ILE A 140 7.77 4.73 4.84
N GLU A 141 8.36 4.91 6.03
CA GLU A 141 8.94 3.82 6.82
C GLU A 141 7.88 2.76 7.16
N ILE A 142 6.71 3.18 7.65
CA ILE A 142 5.63 2.25 7.99
C ILE A 142 5.10 1.53 6.74
N ILE A 143 5.02 2.20 5.59
CA ILE A 143 4.65 1.53 4.33
C ILE A 143 5.67 0.45 3.97
N LYS A 144 6.97 0.76 4.02
CA LYS A 144 8.04 -0.18 3.68
C LYS A 144 8.05 -1.39 4.62
N ASP A 145 7.93 -1.16 5.94
CA ASP A 145 7.81 -2.24 6.91
C ASP A 145 6.57 -3.11 6.66
N LEU A 146 5.40 -2.48 6.47
CA LEU A 146 4.16 -3.21 6.18
C LEU A 146 4.25 -4.01 4.88
N MET A 147 4.85 -3.44 3.84
CA MET A 147 5.09 -4.11 2.56
C MET A 147 5.96 -5.36 2.77
N LEU A 148 7.09 -5.24 3.48
CA LEU A 148 7.95 -6.39 3.80
C LEU A 148 7.20 -7.48 4.56
N GLN A 149 6.39 -7.10 5.56
CA GLN A 149 5.58 -8.04 6.31
C GLN A 149 4.57 -8.76 5.41
N VAL A 150 3.84 -8.04 4.56
CA VAL A 150 2.88 -8.61 3.59
C VAL A 150 3.58 -9.58 2.64
N LYS A 151 4.74 -9.21 2.09
CA LYS A 151 5.55 -10.08 1.23
C LYS A 151 5.91 -11.38 1.95
N ALA A 152 6.38 -11.30 3.20
CA ALA A 152 6.71 -12.48 4.00
C ALA A 152 5.50 -13.38 4.27
N ILE A 153 4.32 -12.79 4.52
CA ILE A 153 3.07 -13.52 4.71
C ILE A 153 2.70 -14.26 3.42
N ILE A 154 2.76 -13.60 2.26
CA ILE A 154 2.48 -14.22 0.96
C ILE A 154 3.43 -15.40 0.71
N VAL A 155 4.72 -15.24 1.01
CA VAL A 155 5.70 -16.33 0.90
C VAL A 155 5.31 -17.51 1.80
N SER A 156 4.95 -17.27 3.07
CA SER A 156 4.52 -18.33 4.00
C SER A 156 3.24 -19.03 3.51
N VAL A 157 2.25 -18.27 3.05
CA VAL A 157 0.95 -18.79 2.61
C VAL A 157 1.08 -19.56 1.30
N ALA A 158 1.93 -19.11 0.37
CA ALA A 158 2.16 -19.79 -0.90
C ALA A 158 2.75 -21.20 -0.74
N SER A 159 3.46 -21.46 0.38
CA SER A 159 3.97 -22.80 0.72
C SER A 159 2.86 -23.81 1.07
N LYS A 160 1.63 -23.36 1.29
CA LYS A 160 0.51 -24.23 1.69
C LYS A 160 -0.11 -24.93 0.48
N ILE A 161 -0.46 -26.20 0.68
CA ILE A 161 -0.92 -27.10 -0.39
C ILE A 161 -2.43 -26.99 -0.61
N ASN A 162 -3.21 -26.86 0.47
CA ASN A 162 -4.67 -26.84 0.43
C ASN A 162 -5.27 -25.53 0.97
N GLU A 163 -6.53 -25.30 0.60
CA GLU A 163 -7.33 -24.12 0.96
C GLU A 163 -7.42 -23.90 2.48
N ASP A 164 -7.74 -24.93 3.27
CA ASP A 164 -7.84 -24.82 4.73
C ASP A 164 -6.53 -24.33 5.38
N SER A 165 -5.40 -24.82 4.90
CA SER A 165 -4.08 -24.42 5.40
C SER A 165 -3.73 -22.98 5.01
N ILE A 166 -4.13 -22.55 3.80
CA ILE A 166 -3.99 -21.16 3.33
C ILE A 166 -4.81 -20.24 4.24
N LEU A 167 -6.10 -20.54 4.42
CA LEU A 167 -7.03 -19.73 5.21
C LEU A 167 -6.60 -19.67 6.68
N LYS A 168 -6.15 -20.78 7.25
CA LYS A 168 -5.62 -20.84 8.61
C LYS A 168 -4.40 -19.94 8.78
N GLU A 169 -3.47 -19.96 7.83
CA GLU A 169 -2.27 -19.12 7.88
C GLU A 169 -2.63 -17.63 7.75
N LEU A 170 -3.49 -17.28 6.78
CA LEU A 170 -4.01 -15.91 6.64
C LEU A 170 -4.72 -15.44 7.90
N SER A 171 -5.51 -16.30 8.55
CA SER A 171 -6.28 -15.95 9.74
C SER A 171 -5.39 -15.52 10.91
N ARG A 172 -4.19 -16.10 11.04
CA ARG A 172 -3.24 -15.73 12.09
C ARG A 172 -2.77 -14.29 11.95
N VAL A 173 -2.80 -13.75 10.74
CA VAL A 173 -2.20 -12.45 10.42
C VAL A 173 -3.23 -11.35 10.26
N VAL A 174 -4.40 -11.62 9.68
CA VAL A 174 -5.39 -10.58 9.36
C VAL A 174 -6.69 -10.67 10.16
N ALA A 175 -6.95 -11.76 10.89
CA ALA A 175 -8.26 -11.93 11.55
C ALA A 175 -8.49 -11.01 12.76
N LYS A 176 -7.42 -10.59 13.46
CA LYS A 176 -7.54 -9.72 14.64
C LYS A 176 -7.40 -8.26 14.23
N LEU A 177 -8.29 -7.40 14.74
CA LEU A 177 -8.22 -5.95 14.53
C LEU A 177 -6.90 -5.33 15.01
N ASP A 178 -6.28 -5.92 16.03
CA ASP A 178 -4.99 -5.48 16.58
C ASP A 178 -3.79 -6.23 16.01
N SER A 179 -3.97 -6.96 14.91
CA SER A 179 -2.84 -7.57 14.22
C SER A 179 -1.88 -6.51 13.68
N LYS A 180 -0.61 -6.88 13.50
CA LYS A 180 0.41 -5.98 12.96
C LYS A 180 -0.02 -5.36 11.63
N PHE A 181 -0.62 -6.17 10.74
CA PHE A 181 -1.16 -5.70 9.48
C PHE A 181 -2.21 -4.59 9.66
N ASN A 182 -3.26 -4.86 10.44
CA ASN A 182 -4.35 -3.90 10.63
C ASN A 182 -3.90 -2.63 11.36
N LYS A 183 -2.92 -2.75 12.28
CA LYS A 183 -2.27 -1.60 12.93
C LYS A 183 -1.47 -0.78 11.93
N GLY A 184 -0.65 -1.41 11.09
CA GLY A 184 0.12 -0.73 10.04
C GLY A 184 -0.79 0.06 9.09
N VAL A 185 -1.82 -0.58 8.55
CA VAL A 185 -2.82 0.07 7.67
C VAL A 185 -3.46 1.29 8.35
N ARG A 186 -3.80 1.18 9.63
CA ARG A 186 -4.40 2.28 10.41
C ARG A 186 -3.42 3.43 10.66
N ASN A 187 -2.19 3.11 11.04
CA ASN A 187 -1.14 4.12 11.29
C ASN A 187 -0.82 4.92 10.03
N ILE A 188 -0.75 4.25 8.87
CA ILE A 188 -0.56 4.92 7.57
C ILE A 188 -1.71 5.90 7.31
N HIS A 189 -2.95 5.51 7.59
CA HIS A 189 -4.10 6.39 7.41
C HIS A 189 -4.05 7.60 8.36
N TYR A 190 -3.67 7.42 9.62
CA TYR A 190 -3.52 8.51 10.57
C TYR A 190 -2.38 9.47 10.20
N LEU A 191 -1.21 8.95 9.82
CA LEU A 191 -0.11 9.80 9.36
C LEU A 191 -0.46 10.57 8.10
N LEU A 192 -1.19 9.96 7.15
CA LEU A 192 -1.69 10.70 5.99
C LEU A 192 -2.61 11.84 6.43
N PHE A 193 -3.51 11.60 7.38
CA PHE A 193 -4.39 12.64 7.90
C PHE A 193 -3.60 13.77 8.56
N ASP A 194 -2.60 13.46 9.38
CA ASP A 194 -1.73 14.46 10.02
C ASP A 194 -0.97 15.28 8.97
N ILE A 195 -0.45 14.65 7.90
CA ILE A 195 0.19 15.35 6.78
C ILE A 195 -0.82 16.27 6.06
N ILE A 196 -2.05 15.80 5.82
CA ILE A 196 -3.11 16.61 5.19
C ILE A 196 -3.39 17.85 6.04
N GLU A 197 -3.51 17.69 7.36
CA GLU A 197 -3.76 18.80 8.28
C GLU A 197 -2.66 19.87 8.18
N LEU A 198 -1.40 19.45 8.16
CA LEU A 198 -0.25 20.36 8.04
C LEU A 198 -0.16 21.05 6.67
N VAL A 199 -0.55 20.37 5.59
CA VAL A 199 -0.41 20.90 4.22
C VAL A 199 -1.59 21.78 3.83
N ASP A 200 -2.81 21.42 4.24
CA ASP A 200 -4.05 22.07 3.75
C ASP A 200 -4.63 23.10 4.71
N PHE A 201 -4.37 22.98 6.02
CA PHE A 201 -5.12 23.75 7.03
C PHE A 201 -4.26 24.65 7.93
N LEU A 202 -2.95 24.42 7.99
CA LEU A 202 -1.98 25.36 8.55
C LEU A 202 -1.40 26.21 7.43
#